data_AF-A0A1L6I3W4-F1
#
_entry.id   AF-A0A1L6I3W4-F1
#
_cell.length_a   1.000
_cell.length_b   1.000
_cell.length_c   1.000
_cell.angle_alpha   90.00
_cell.angle_beta   90.00
_cell.angle_gamma   90.00
#
_symmetry.space_group_name_H-M   'P 1'
#
loop_
_entity.id
_entity.type
_entity.pdbx_description
1 polymer ?
#
loop_
_entity_poly.entity_id
_entity_poly.type
_entity_poly.pdbx_seq_one_letter_code
_entity_poly.pdbx_strand_id
1 'polypeptide(L)'
;MKDPRTRAFALVTRRLERVDKRLRETLSAQQARLQEAHQQLADQQDAVAQARRELARHESRIDALLDGRRLVRIDELLGWQDQRAGAVAQCDAQLQTLARMRDELAQIDAQAARTRHAILRNDARIDICRKHVAASEVEAQTRADDAQDEDAEEGLVARRLAARRRDVRRAGTGVVR
;
A
#
# COMPACT_ATOMS: atom_id res chain seq x y z
N MET A 1 -28.09 0.35 -25.36
CA MET A 1 -28.00 0.86 -23.98
C MET A 1 -26.92 0.08 -23.24
N LYS A 2 -25.99 0.73 -22.52
CA LYS A 2 -24.92 0.02 -21.79
C LYS A 2 -25.52 -0.93 -20.76
N ASP A 3 -24.99 -2.15 -20.67
CA ASP A 3 -25.44 -3.18 -19.73
C ASP A 3 -25.40 -2.63 -18.28
N PRO A 4 -26.50 -2.75 -17.50
CA PRO A 4 -26.53 -2.33 -16.10
C PRO A 4 -25.41 -2.94 -15.25
N ARG A 5 -24.94 -4.15 -15.58
CA ARG A 5 -23.80 -4.80 -14.90
C ARG A 5 -22.49 -4.07 -15.15
N THR A 6 -22.19 -3.70 -16.39
CA THR A 6 -20.99 -2.93 -16.76
C THR A 6 -20.98 -1.57 -16.09
N ARG A 7 -22.14 -0.92 -15.96
CA ARG A 7 -22.28 0.34 -15.22
C ARG A 7 -22.01 0.16 -13.72
N ALA A 8 -22.49 -0.93 -13.12
CA ALA A 8 -22.23 -1.25 -11.72
C ALA A 8 -20.74 -1.50 -11.45
N PHE A 9 -20.07 -2.30 -12.30
CA PHE A 9 -18.62 -2.53 -12.18
C PHE A 9 -17.82 -1.24 -12.35
N ALA A 10 -18.17 -0.37 -13.30
CA ALA A 10 -17.50 0.92 -13.47
C ALA A 10 -17.60 1.81 -12.22
N LEU A 11 -18.75 1.81 -11.53
CA LEU A 11 -18.93 2.54 -10.27
C LEU A 11 -18.08 1.94 -9.14
N VAL A 12 -18.04 0.61 -9.03
CA VAL A 12 -17.21 -0.09 -8.04
C VAL A 12 -15.73 0.19 -8.29
N THR A 13 -15.26 0.11 -9.53
CA THR A 13 -13.86 0.42 -9.91
C THR A 13 -13.49 1.84 -9.52
N ARG A 14 -14.32 2.85 -9.85
CA ARG A 14 -14.06 4.24 -9.44
C ARG A 14 -13.97 4.41 -7.93
N ARG A 15 -14.78 3.67 -7.16
CA ARG A 15 -14.71 3.69 -5.70
C ARG A 15 -13.42 3.04 -5.21
N LEU A 16 -13.02 1.91 -5.78
CA LEU A 16 -11.78 1.23 -5.44
C LEU A 16 -10.55 2.09 -5.75
N GLU A 17 -10.51 2.75 -6.91
CA GLU A 17 -9.43 3.68 -7.30
C GLU A 17 -9.30 4.86 -6.32
N ARG A 18 -10.43 5.41 -5.84
CA ARG A 18 -10.39 6.45 -4.79
C ARG A 18 -9.83 5.93 -3.47
N VAL A 19 -10.16 4.69 -3.11
CA VAL A 19 -9.61 4.05 -1.90
C VAL A 19 -8.11 3.77 -2.09
N ASP A 20 -7.69 3.27 -3.25
CA ASP A 20 -6.29 3.03 -3.56
C ASP A 20 -5.45 4.31 -3.46
N LYS A 21 -5.93 5.42 -4.04
CA LYS A 21 -5.28 6.73 -3.90
C LYS A 21 -5.06 7.10 -2.43
N ARG A 22 -6.10 6.97 -1.60
CA ARG A 22 -6.02 7.26 -0.15
C ARG A 22 -5.07 6.32 0.58
N LEU A 23 -5.05 5.04 0.23
CA LEU A 23 -4.14 4.05 0.82
C LEU A 23 -2.68 4.38 0.48
N ARG A 24 -2.40 4.78 -0.76
CA ARG A 24 -1.06 5.19 -1.20
C ARG A 24 -0.61 6.49 -0.54
N GLU A 25 -1.50 7.48 -0.41
CA GLU A 25 -1.24 8.70 0.38
C GLU A 25 -0.93 8.36 1.84
N THR A 26 -1.71 7.46 2.44
CA THR A 26 -1.48 6.98 3.82
C THR A 26 -0.14 6.27 3.96
N LEU A 27 0.21 5.40 3.00
CA LEU A 27 1.49 4.68 3.00
C LEU A 27 2.67 5.65 2.88
N SER A 28 2.57 6.66 2.01
CA SER A 28 3.59 7.68 1.86
C SER A 28 3.80 8.47 3.16
N ALA A 29 2.71 8.87 3.83
CA ALA A 29 2.79 9.53 5.14
C ALA A 29 3.41 8.62 6.21
N GLN A 30 3.08 7.33 6.23
CA GLN A 30 3.68 6.35 7.14
C GLN A 30 5.18 6.17 6.86
N GLN A 31 5.60 6.16 5.59
CA GLN A 31 7.02 6.07 5.21
C GLN A 31 7.81 7.30 5.65
N ALA A 32 7.25 8.50 5.50
CA ALA A 32 7.87 9.73 5.99
C ALA A 32 8.05 9.69 7.52
N ARG A 33 7.02 9.24 8.25
CA ARG A 33 7.10 9.05 9.71
C ARG A 33 8.14 8.01 10.11
N LEU A 34 8.29 6.92 9.35
CA LEU A 34 9.34 5.92 9.59
C LEU A 34 10.72 6.54 9.46
N GLN A 35 10.95 7.30 8.38
CA GLN A 35 12.24 7.97 8.17
C GLN A 35 12.55 8.95 9.31
N GLU A 36 11.57 9.75 9.73
CA GLU A 36 11.70 10.66 10.87
C GLU A 36 12.00 9.91 12.18
N ALA A 37 11.25 8.83 12.47
CA ALA A 37 11.46 8.02 13.67
C ALA A 37 12.83 7.33 13.67
N HIS A 38 13.31 6.87 12.51
CA HIS A 38 14.66 6.32 12.37
C HIS A 38 15.74 7.36 12.68
N GLN A 39 15.57 8.60 12.23
CA GLN A 39 16.51 9.68 12.54
C GLN A 39 16.50 9.99 14.05
N GLN A 40 15.33 10.14 14.65
CA GLN A 40 15.19 10.37 16.09
C GLN A 40 15.81 9.22 16.91
N LEU A 41 15.65 7.98 16.46
CA LEU A 41 16.26 6.82 17.11
C LEU A 41 17.79 6.86 17.02
N ALA A 42 18.37 7.30 15.89
CA ALA A 42 19.81 7.46 15.76
C ALA A 42 20.35 8.53 16.73
N ASP A 43 19.70 9.69 16.78
CA ASP A 43 20.07 10.78 17.69
C ASP A 43 19.97 10.32 19.17
N GLN A 44 18.95 9.54 19.50
CA GLN A 44 18.77 8.95 20.83
C GLN A 44 19.84 7.90 21.17
N GLN A 45 20.31 7.13 20.20
CA GLN A 45 21.42 6.18 20.40
C GLN A 45 22.71 6.93 20.74
N ASP A 46 22.96 8.06 20.10
CA ASP A 46 24.08 8.92 20.41
C ASP A 46 23.96 9.52 21.81
N ALA A 47 22.76 9.95 22.22
CA ALA A 47 22.51 10.42 23.59
C ALA A 47 22.78 9.33 24.65
N VAL A 48 22.35 8.08 24.40
CA VAL A 48 22.68 6.94 25.26
C VAL A 48 24.20 6.69 25.31
N ALA A 49 24.89 6.78 24.17
CA ALA A 49 26.34 6.60 24.13
C ALA A 49 27.08 7.70 24.91
N GLN A 50 26.62 8.94 24.85
CA GLN A 50 27.16 10.05 25.64
C GLN A 50 26.95 9.84 27.13
N ALA A 51 25.73 9.49 27.56
CA ALA A 51 25.42 9.20 28.95
C ALA A 51 26.30 8.06 29.51
N ARG A 52 26.50 6.98 28.73
CA ARG A 52 27.40 5.88 29.11
C ARG A 52 28.85 6.30 29.25
N ARG A 53 29.35 7.18 28.36
CA ARG A 53 30.71 7.72 28.47
C ARG A 53 30.87 8.58 29.72
N GLU A 54 29.85 9.36 30.08
CA GLU A 54 29.85 10.16 31.30
C GLU A 54 29.85 9.28 32.55
N LEU A 55 28.99 8.26 32.60
CA LEU A 55 28.99 7.26 33.66
C LEU A 55 30.37 6.60 33.81
N ALA A 56 30.97 6.14 32.70
CA ALA A 56 32.30 5.52 32.73
C ALA A 56 33.40 6.47 33.24
N ARG A 57 33.29 7.80 32.99
CA ARG A 57 34.21 8.79 33.56
C ARG A 57 34.06 8.90 35.07
N HIS A 58 32.84 8.89 35.59
CA HIS A 58 32.60 8.89 37.04
C HIS A 58 33.11 7.60 37.68
N GLU A 59 32.87 6.45 37.07
CA GLU A 59 33.34 5.15 37.55
C GLU A 59 34.87 5.08 37.57
N SER A 60 35.54 5.41 36.45
CA SER A 60 37.00 5.44 36.39
C SER A 60 37.62 6.40 37.41
N ARG A 61 36.98 7.54 37.67
CA ARG A 61 37.44 8.50 38.69
C ARG A 61 37.32 7.94 40.11
N ILE A 62 36.27 7.19 40.41
CA ILE A 62 36.08 6.51 41.70
C ILE A 62 37.05 5.33 41.83
N ASP A 63 37.22 4.52 40.78
CA ASP A 63 38.12 3.37 40.78
C ASP A 63 39.58 3.79 41.01
N ALA A 64 40.01 4.91 40.44
CA ALA A 64 41.36 5.46 40.67
C ALA A 64 41.66 5.79 42.15
N LEU A 65 40.64 5.89 43.02
CA LEU A 65 40.82 6.04 44.46
C LEU A 65 41.17 4.72 45.16
N LEU A 66 40.70 3.59 44.62
CA LEU A 66 40.97 2.25 45.18
C LEU A 66 42.45 1.90 45.07
N ASP A 67 43.16 2.47 44.10
CA ASP A 67 44.61 2.32 43.94
C ASP A 67 45.43 3.05 45.03
N GLY A 68 44.78 3.79 45.93
CA GLY A 68 45.44 4.47 47.06
C GLY A 68 46.37 5.63 46.68
N ARG A 69 46.40 6.01 45.40
CA ARG A 69 47.34 7.02 44.85
C ARG A 69 46.97 8.46 45.22
N ARG A 70 45.79 8.70 45.80
CA ARG A 70 45.30 10.03 46.16
C ARG A 70 44.52 9.99 47.47
N LEU A 71 44.92 10.84 48.42
CA LEU A 71 44.13 11.12 49.62
C LEU A 71 42.91 11.98 49.23
N VAL A 72 41.71 11.49 49.52
CA VAL A 72 40.45 12.17 49.22
C VAL A 72 39.62 12.27 50.50
N ARG A 73 39.01 13.43 50.71
CA ARG A 73 38.13 13.66 51.87
C ARG A 73 36.84 12.87 51.69
N ILE A 74 36.25 12.40 52.79
CA ILE A 74 34.99 11.65 52.77
C ILE A 74 33.89 12.43 52.04
N ASP A 75 33.76 13.73 52.29
CA ASP A 75 32.77 14.59 51.63
C ASP A 75 32.94 14.64 50.10
N GLU A 76 34.18 14.64 49.62
CA GLU A 76 34.48 14.63 48.18
C GLU A 76 34.11 13.28 47.55
N LEU A 77 34.40 12.17 48.24
CA LEU A 77 34.03 10.84 47.80
C LEU A 77 32.50 10.68 47.72
N LEU A 78 31.77 11.15 48.72
CA LEU A 78 30.31 11.14 48.72
C LEU A 78 29.75 11.95 47.55
N GLY A 79 30.30 13.14 47.29
CA GLY A 79 29.90 13.94 46.12
C GLY A 79 30.15 13.23 44.79
N TRP A 80 31.20 12.40 44.66
CA TRP A 80 31.44 11.62 43.44
C TRP A 80 30.50 10.43 43.31
N GLN A 81 30.17 9.78 44.44
CA GLN A 81 29.14 8.72 44.48
C GLN A 81 27.77 9.26 44.05
N ASP A 82 27.39 10.45 44.52
CA ASP A 82 26.15 11.10 44.11
C ASP A 82 26.12 11.44 42.62
N GLN A 83 27.24 11.94 42.08
CA GLN A 83 27.39 12.19 40.63
C GLN A 83 27.25 10.89 39.83
N ARG A 84 27.88 9.80 40.27
CA ARG A 84 27.74 8.49 39.65
C ARG A 84 26.29 8.00 39.69
N ALA A 85 25.62 8.11 40.84
CA ALA A 85 24.23 7.71 40.99
C ALA A 85 23.31 8.50 40.04
N GLY A 86 23.54 9.81 39.90
CA GLY A 86 22.86 10.66 38.92
C GLY A 86 23.10 10.21 37.48
N ALA A 87 24.36 9.91 37.12
CA ALA A 87 24.72 9.43 35.78
C ALA A 87 24.11 8.05 35.46
N VAL A 88 24.02 7.13 36.44
CA VAL A 88 23.30 5.86 36.31
C VAL A 88 21.83 6.10 36.02
N ALA A 89 21.16 6.91 36.84
CA ALA A 89 19.74 7.23 36.66
C ALA A 89 19.46 7.87 35.28
N GLN A 90 20.36 8.74 34.82
CA GLN A 90 20.28 9.32 33.48
C GLN A 90 20.45 8.25 32.40
N CYS A 91 21.43 7.36 32.50
CA CYS A 91 21.61 6.25 31.54
C CYS A 91 20.35 5.38 31.45
N ASP A 92 19.76 5.02 32.59
CA ASP A 92 18.56 4.19 32.65
C ASP A 92 17.36 4.90 32.00
N ALA A 93 17.17 6.20 32.26
CA ALA A 93 16.13 6.99 31.62
C ALA A 93 16.31 7.08 30.09
N GLN A 94 17.55 7.25 29.61
CA GLN A 94 17.85 7.28 28.18
C GLN A 94 17.60 5.91 27.52
N LEU A 95 17.92 4.80 28.21
CA LEU A 95 17.65 3.44 27.73
C LEU A 95 16.16 3.12 27.67
N GLN A 96 15.37 3.56 28.66
CA GLN A 96 13.91 3.41 28.65
C GLN A 96 13.29 4.20 27.49
N THR A 97 13.78 5.43 27.25
CA THR A 97 13.34 6.26 26.12
C THR A 97 13.65 5.59 24.78
N LEU A 98 14.87 5.06 24.64
CA LEU A 98 15.29 4.29 23.46
C LEU A 98 14.40 3.05 23.22
N ALA A 99 14.06 2.32 24.29
CA ALA A 99 13.18 1.16 24.19
C ALA A 99 11.78 1.57 23.69
N ARG A 100 11.19 2.63 24.26
CA ARG A 100 9.90 3.16 23.82
C ARG A 100 9.91 3.58 22.35
N MET A 101 10.96 4.28 21.91
CA MET A 101 11.10 4.67 20.51
C MET A 101 11.20 3.47 19.56
N ARG A 102 11.86 2.38 19.96
CA ARG A 102 11.90 1.14 19.17
C ARG A 102 10.53 0.49 19.05
N ASP A 103 9.76 0.47 20.13
CA ASP A 103 8.39 -0.05 20.12
C ASP A 103 7.48 0.80 19.22
N GLU A 104 7.59 2.13 19.32
CA GLU A 104 6.86 3.07 18.44
C GLU A 104 7.21 2.83 16.96
N LEU A 105 8.50 2.67 16.63
CA LEU A 105 8.94 2.37 15.27
C LEU A 105 8.36 1.04 14.77
N ALA A 106 8.42 -0.02 15.58
CA ALA A 106 7.84 -1.32 15.23
C ALA A 106 6.32 -1.23 14.99
N GLN A 107 5.61 -0.37 15.74
CA GLN A 107 4.18 -0.13 15.52
C GLN A 107 3.92 0.57 14.17
N ILE A 108 4.71 1.59 13.82
CA ILE A 108 4.57 2.30 12.55
C ILE A 108 4.87 1.35 11.38
N ASP A 109 5.90 0.52 11.50
CA ASP A 109 6.24 -0.49 10.50
C ASP A 109 5.12 -1.51 10.31
N ALA A 110 4.54 -2.00 11.41
CA ALA A 110 3.39 -2.89 11.36
C ALA A 110 2.17 -2.22 10.70
N GLN A 111 1.93 -0.94 10.96
CA GLN A 111 0.87 -0.17 10.28
C GLN A 111 1.16 -0.04 8.78
N ALA A 112 2.38 0.29 8.38
CA ALA A 112 2.78 0.38 6.98
C ALA A 112 2.62 -0.95 6.24
N ALA A 113 2.99 -2.07 6.88
CA ALA A 113 2.79 -3.42 6.34
C ALA A 113 1.31 -3.73 6.12
N ARG A 114 0.42 -3.38 7.07
CA ARG A 114 -1.03 -3.53 6.92
C ARG A 114 -1.56 -2.69 5.75
N THR A 115 -1.11 -1.45 5.61
CA THR A 115 -1.50 -0.58 4.48
C THR A 115 -1.05 -1.17 3.15
N ARG A 116 0.20 -1.66 3.04
CA ARG A 116 0.71 -2.35 1.83
C ARG A 116 -0.15 -3.56 1.49
N HIS A 117 -0.50 -4.38 2.47
CA HIS A 117 -1.40 -5.52 2.25
C HIS A 117 -2.79 -5.09 1.77
N ALA A 118 -3.34 -4.00 2.33
CA ALA A 118 -4.61 -3.44 1.89
C ALA A 118 -4.57 -2.93 0.44
N ILE A 119 -3.45 -2.32 0.01
CA ILE A 119 -3.22 -1.91 -1.39
C ILE A 119 -3.24 -3.12 -2.29
N LEU A 120 -2.44 -4.16 -2.00
CA LEU A 120 -2.39 -5.39 -2.81
C LEU A 120 -3.77 -6.03 -2.97
N ARG A 121 -4.55 -6.08 -1.88
CA ARG A 121 -5.92 -6.58 -1.91
C ARG A 121 -6.85 -5.70 -2.74
N ASN A 122 -6.66 -4.38 -2.72
CA ASN A 122 -7.46 -3.45 -3.52
C ASN A 122 -7.12 -3.58 -5.01
N ASP A 123 -5.84 -3.62 -5.36
CA ASP A 123 -5.35 -3.82 -6.72
C ASP A 123 -5.94 -5.10 -7.34
N ALA A 124 -5.90 -6.21 -6.60
CA ALA A 124 -6.52 -7.47 -7.04
C ALA A 124 -8.03 -7.34 -7.30
N ARG A 125 -8.75 -6.56 -6.48
CA ARG A 125 -10.19 -6.30 -6.69
C ARG A 125 -10.46 -5.43 -7.91
N ILE A 126 -9.62 -4.41 -8.13
CA ILE A 126 -9.69 -3.56 -9.32
C ILE A 126 -9.49 -4.42 -10.58
N ASP A 127 -8.48 -5.29 -10.59
CA ASP A 127 -8.18 -6.16 -11.72
C ASP A 127 -9.32 -7.13 -12.02
N ILE A 128 -9.94 -7.72 -10.99
CA ILE A 128 -11.14 -8.56 -11.16
C ILE A 128 -12.27 -7.75 -11.81
N CYS A 129 -12.56 -6.54 -11.31
CA CYS A 129 -13.61 -5.69 -11.90
C CYS A 129 -13.30 -5.33 -13.35
N ARG A 130 -12.04 -5.03 -13.68
CA ARG A 130 -11.59 -4.73 -15.06
C ARG A 130 -11.78 -5.93 -15.98
N LYS A 131 -11.41 -7.14 -15.53
CA LYS A 131 -11.63 -8.39 -16.28
C LYS A 131 -13.10 -8.64 -16.58
N HIS A 132 -13.98 -8.42 -15.60
CA HIS A 132 -15.43 -8.58 -15.81
C HIS A 132 -16.00 -7.57 -16.83
N VAL A 133 -15.55 -6.31 -16.77
CA VAL A 133 -15.96 -5.30 -17.76
C VAL A 133 -15.50 -5.70 -19.16
N ALA A 134 -14.22 -6.07 -19.32
CA ALA A 134 -13.67 -6.48 -20.61
C ALA A 134 -14.36 -7.73 -21.18
N ALA A 135 -14.63 -8.74 -20.34
CA ALA A 135 -15.36 -9.95 -20.76
C ALA A 135 -16.78 -9.61 -21.23
N SER A 136 -17.49 -8.74 -20.51
CA SER A 136 -18.83 -8.29 -20.90
C SER A 136 -18.83 -7.50 -22.21
N GLU A 137 -17.77 -6.73 -22.49
CA GLU A 137 -17.62 -6.01 -23.76
C GLU A 137 -17.36 -6.97 -24.92
N VAL A 138 -16.51 -7.98 -24.73
CA VAL A 138 -16.27 -9.04 -25.74
C VAL A 138 -17.56 -9.80 -26.03
N GLU A 139 -18.30 -10.24 -25.00
CA GLU A 139 -19.59 -10.93 -25.19
C GLU A 139 -20.61 -10.06 -25.93
N ALA A 140 -20.67 -8.76 -25.64
CA ALA A 140 -21.57 -7.84 -26.32
C ALA A 140 -21.17 -7.66 -27.79
N GLN A 141 -19.86 -7.64 -28.09
CA GLN A 141 -19.36 -7.55 -29.46
C GLN A 141 -19.69 -8.83 -30.24
N THR A 142 -19.41 -10.01 -29.68
CA THR A 142 -19.73 -11.29 -30.34
C THR A 142 -21.22 -11.38 -30.67
N ARG A 143 -22.11 -11.03 -29.74
CA ARG A 143 -23.56 -11.01 -30.02
C ARG A 143 -23.97 -10.03 -31.11
N ALA A 144 -23.26 -8.91 -31.23
CA ALA A 144 -23.53 -7.93 -32.28
C ALA A 144 -23.05 -8.42 -33.65
N ASP A 145 -21.89 -9.07 -33.69
CA ASP A 145 -21.33 -9.68 -34.90
C ASP A 145 -22.26 -10.83 -35.38
N ASP A 146 -22.67 -11.72 -34.47
CA ASP A 146 -23.61 -12.82 -34.76
C ASP A 146 -24.94 -12.30 -35.35
N ALA A 147 -25.51 -11.25 -34.76
CA ALA A 147 -26.76 -10.64 -35.24
C ALA A 147 -26.60 -10.00 -36.63
N GLN A 148 -25.44 -9.43 -36.94
CA GLN A 148 -25.15 -8.86 -38.26
C GLN A 148 -25.01 -9.95 -39.32
N ASP A 149 -24.38 -11.07 -38.97
CA ASP A 149 -24.25 -12.21 -39.86
C ASP A 149 -25.62 -12.83 -40.16
N GLU A 150 -26.49 -12.99 -39.15
CA GLU A 150 -27.87 -13.43 -39.33
C GLU A 150 -28.67 -12.49 -40.26
N ASP A 151 -28.63 -11.17 -40.01
CA ASP A 151 -29.29 -10.17 -40.85
C ASP A 151 -28.78 -10.21 -42.32
N ALA A 152 -27.48 -10.44 -42.51
CA ALA A 152 -26.86 -10.55 -43.82
C ALA A 152 -27.33 -11.82 -44.56
N GLU A 153 -27.37 -12.96 -43.87
CA GLU A 153 -27.88 -14.22 -44.41
C GLU A 153 -29.36 -14.12 -44.80
N GLU A 154 -30.21 -13.59 -43.93
CA GLU A 154 -31.63 -13.36 -44.20
C GLU A 154 -31.83 -12.41 -45.39
N GLY A 155 -31.03 -11.34 -45.47
CA GLY A 155 -31.03 -10.41 -46.60
C GLY A 155 -30.65 -11.08 -47.92
N LEU A 156 -29.64 -11.96 -47.92
CA LEU A 156 -29.23 -12.73 -49.09
C LEU A 156 -30.31 -13.74 -49.51
N VAL A 157 -30.94 -14.42 -48.55
CA VAL A 157 -32.05 -15.36 -48.80
C VAL A 157 -33.26 -14.62 -49.38
N ALA A 158 -33.65 -13.48 -48.81
CA ALA A 158 -34.75 -12.65 -49.29
C ALA A 158 -34.51 -12.17 -50.73
N ARG A 159 -33.28 -11.74 -51.06
CA ARG A 159 -32.89 -11.35 -52.44
C ARG A 159 -32.98 -12.54 -53.40
N ARG A 160 -32.49 -13.72 -53.01
CA ARG A 160 -32.58 -14.95 -53.83
C ARG A 160 -34.04 -15.38 -54.07
N LEU A 161 -34.89 -15.31 -53.06
CA LEU A 161 -36.32 -15.62 -53.18
C LEU A 161 -37.05 -14.60 -54.08
N ALA A 162 -36.72 -13.32 -53.95
CA ALA A 162 -37.28 -12.26 -54.82
C ALA A 162 -36.85 -12.43 -56.29
N ALA A 163 -35.59 -12.79 -56.54
CA ALA A 163 -35.09 -13.10 -57.89
C ALA A 163 -35.83 -14.30 -58.49
N ARG A 164 -35.95 -15.42 -57.76
CA ARG A 164 -36.73 -16.59 -58.21
C ARG A 164 -38.19 -16.26 -58.52
N ARG A 165 -38.84 -15.44 -57.69
CA ARG A 165 -40.24 -14.98 -57.95
C ARG A 165 -40.35 -14.11 -59.20
N ARG A 166 -39.34 -13.30 -59.52
CA ARG A 166 -39.31 -12.51 -60.77
C ARG A 166 -39.11 -13.38 -62.00
N ASP A 167 -38.26 -14.40 -61.92
CA ASP A 167 -38.01 -15.33 -63.03
C ASP A 167 -39.26 -16.18 -63.34
N VAL A 168 -39.93 -16.68 -62.30
CA VAL A 168 -41.21 -17.40 -62.44
C VAL A 168 -42.31 -16.49 -63.03
N ARG A 169 -42.37 -15.21 -62.64
CA ARG A 169 -43.32 -14.24 -63.23
C ARG A 169 -42.99 -13.91 -64.69
N ARG A 170 -41.71 -13.78 -65.06
CA ARG A 170 -41.29 -13.58 -66.45
C ARG A 170 -41.61 -14.77 -67.34
N ALA A 171 -41.48 -16.00 -66.84
CA ALA A 171 -41.84 -17.22 -67.55
C ALA A 171 -43.37 -17.40 -67.69
N GLY A 172 -44.17 -16.93 -66.72
CA GLY A 172 -45.63 -17.00 -66.76
C GLY A 172 -46.34 -15.97 -67.65
N THR A 173 -45.68 -14.87 -68.03
CA THR A 173 -46.23 -13.85 -68.95
C THR A 173 -45.94 -14.12 -70.43
N GLY A 174 -45.39 -15.29 -70.77
CA GLY A 174 -45.00 -15.67 -72.13
C GLY A 174 -46.06 -16.44 -72.94
N VAL A 175 -47.33 -16.44 -72.55
CA VAL A 175 -48.42 -17.05 -73.34
C VAL A 175 -49.70 -16.22 -73.19
N VAL A 176 -49.92 -15.23 -74.05
CA VAL A 176 -51.20 -14.94 -74.75
C VAL A 176 -50.91 -13.89 -75.84
N ARG A 177 -50.55 -14.34 -77.05
CA ARG A 177 -51.18 -14.05 -78.35
C ARG A 177 -50.30 -14.55 -79.48
#